data_AF-T1ATJ0-F1
#
_entry.id   AF-T1ATJ0-F1
#
_cell.length_a   1.000
_cell.length_b   1.000
_cell.length_c   1.000
_cell.angle_alpha   90.00
_cell.angle_beta   90.00
_cell.angle_gamma   90.00
#
_symmetry.space_group_name_H-M   'P 1'
#
loop_
_entity.id
_entity.type
_entity.pdbx_description
1 polymer ?
#
loop_
_entity_poly.entity_id
_entity_poly.type
_entity_poly.pdbx_seq_one_letter_code
_entity_poly.pdbx_strand_id
1 'polypeptide(L)'
;MHLLGPLPADTAFAPAARAHYDAVLAMYHDQALPVLKAEAFDTGVNITLGLPYVRTSVDHGTALDIAGHNRAEVNSLLSAARMALQLSARRAQAA
;
A
#
# COMPACT_ATOMS: atom_id res chain seq x y z
N MET A 1 7.27 -9.49 18.63
CA MET A 1 7.44 -9.35 17.17
C MET A 1 7.64 -10.75 16.62
N HIS A 2 6.81 -11.21 15.69
CA HIS A 2 6.92 -12.55 15.10
C HIS A 2 7.48 -12.39 13.68
N LEU A 3 8.69 -12.89 13.44
CA LEU A 3 9.42 -12.70 12.19
C LEU A 3 9.65 -14.06 11.52
N LEU A 4 9.22 -14.17 10.27
CA LEU A 4 9.47 -15.32 9.41
C LEU A 4 10.45 -14.90 8.31
N GLY A 5 11.64 -15.51 8.27
CA GLY A 5 12.63 -15.27 7.23
C GLY A 5 14.07 -15.16 7.72
N PRO A 6 15.02 -14.74 6.85
CA PRO A 6 14.79 -14.23 5.49
C PRO A 6 14.19 -15.27 4.54
N LEU A 7 13.29 -14.83 3.67
CA LEU A 7 12.65 -15.69 2.66
C LEU A 7 13.05 -15.20 1.26
N PRO A 8 13.19 -16.11 0.28
CA PRO A 8 13.30 -15.73 -1.13
C PRO A 8 12.04 -14.97 -1.58
N ALA A 9 12.21 -13.78 -2.17
CA ALA A 9 11.09 -12.89 -2.50
C ALA A 9 10.06 -13.54 -3.45
N ASP A 10 10.53 -14.33 -4.42
CA ASP A 10 9.71 -15.08 -5.37
C ASP A 10 8.77 -16.08 -4.68
N THR A 11 9.19 -16.67 -3.56
CA THR A 11 8.33 -17.55 -2.74
C THR A 11 7.52 -16.79 -1.69
N ALA A 12 8.07 -15.70 -1.16
CA ALA A 12 7.47 -14.87 -0.10
C ALA A 12 6.28 -14.03 -0.58
N PHE A 13 5.96 -14.00 -1.86
CA PHE A 13 4.74 -13.35 -2.36
C PHE A 13 3.71 -14.35 -2.93
N ALA A 14 4.02 -15.65 -2.96
CA ALA A 14 3.07 -16.65 -3.41
C ALA A 14 1.78 -16.61 -2.56
N PRO A 15 0.57 -16.75 -3.15
CA PRO A 15 -0.69 -16.65 -2.40
C PRO A 15 -0.77 -17.55 -1.16
N ALA A 16 -0.27 -18.79 -1.26
CA ALA A 16 -0.21 -19.72 -0.13
C ALA A 16 0.69 -19.20 1.01
N ALA A 17 1.84 -18.59 0.68
CA ALA A 17 2.71 -17.98 1.68
C ALA A 17 2.03 -16.78 2.34
N ARG A 18 1.38 -15.90 1.55
CA ARG A 18 0.74 -14.66 2.02
C ARG A 18 -0.35 -14.88 3.08
N ALA A 19 -0.96 -16.05 3.11
CA ALA A 19 -1.96 -16.40 4.12
C ALA A 19 -1.40 -16.51 5.56
N HIS A 20 -0.07 -16.52 5.72
CA HIS A 20 0.60 -16.80 6.99
C HIS A 20 1.22 -15.56 7.68
N TYR A 21 1.09 -14.36 7.11
CA TYR A 21 1.63 -13.12 7.70
C TYR A 21 0.81 -11.89 7.33
N ASP A 22 0.86 -10.87 8.19
CA ASP A 22 0.12 -9.61 8.00
C ASP A 22 0.83 -8.63 7.05
N ALA A 23 2.16 -8.71 6.95
CA ALA A 23 2.98 -7.78 6.16
C ALA A 23 4.29 -8.43 5.70
N VAL A 24 4.84 -7.91 4.61
CA VAL A 24 6.17 -8.29 4.09
C VAL A 24 7.11 -7.09 4.17
N LEU A 25 8.31 -7.30 4.72
CA LEU A 25 9.41 -6.34 4.65
C LEU A 25 10.32 -6.69 3.47
N ALA A 26 10.14 -5.99 2.36
CA ALA A 26 11.04 -6.07 1.22
C ALA A 26 12.33 -5.29 1.50
N MET A 27 13.45 -5.76 0.96
CA MET A 27 14.77 -5.14 1.14
C MET A 27 14.96 -3.91 0.24
N TYR A 28 14.28 -3.86 -0.90
CA TYR A 28 14.33 -2.72 -1.84
C TYR A 28 13.03 -2.59 -2.64
N HIS A 29 12.84 -1.43 -3.25
CA HIS A 29 11.61 -0.99 -3.93
C HIS A 29 11.09 -1.99 -4.96
N ASP A 30 11.92 -2.32 -5.96
CA ASP A 30 11.52 -3.19 -7.07
C ASP A 30 11.43 -4.67 -6.70
N GLN A 31 11.77 -5.05 -5.45
CA GLN A 31 11.60 -6.42 -4.99
C GLN A 31 10.12 -6.78 -4.77
N ALA A 32 9.29 -5.79 -4.42
CA ALA A 32 7.92 -6.03 -3.98
C ALA A 32 6.88 -5.18 -4.70
N LEU A 33 7.21 -3.95 -5.08
CA LEU A 33 6.23 -3.07 -5.70
C LEU A 33 5.69 -3.60 -7.04
N PRO A 34 6.47 -4.26 -7.92
CA PRO A 34 5.90 -4.90 -9.10
C PRO A 34 4.80 -5.92 -8.77
N VAL A 35 4.99 -6.72 -7.71
CA VAL A 35 4.01 -7.72 -7.27
C VAL A 35 2.76 -7.04 -6.69
N LEU A 36 2.94 -6.05 -5.82
CA LEU A 36 1.82 -5.29 -5.23
C LEU A 36 1.01 -4.57 -6.32
N LYS A 37 1.68 -3.98 -7.31
CA LYS A 37 1.06 -3.30 -8.43
C LYS A 37 0.28 -4.24 -9.34
N ALA A 38 0.80 -5.44 -9.59
CA ALA A 38 0.09 -6.44 -10.38
C ALA A 38 -1.22 -6.89 -9.70
N GLU A 39 -1.23 -6.98 -8.36
CA GLU A 39 -2.39 -7.44 -7.60
C GLU A 39 -3.43 -6.34 -7.31
N ALA A 40 -3.00 -5.09 -7.14
CA ALA A 40 -3.84 -4.01 -6.63
C ALA A 40 -3.63 -2.67 -7.34
N PHE A 41 -3.39 -2.69 -8.66
CA PHE A 41 -2.96 -1.53 -9.44
C PHE A 41 -3.77 -0.24 -9.17
N ASP A 42 -5.10 -0.34 -9.15
CA ASP A 42 -6.00 0.83 -9.03
C ASP A 42 -6.46 1.13 -7.60
N THR A 43 -6.18 0.24 -6.65
CA THR A 43 -6.66 0.33 -5.26
C THR A 43 -5.53 0.37 -4.22
N GLY A 44 -4.28 0.26 -4.66
CA GLY A 44 -3.10 0.41 -3.80
C GLY A 44 -3.09 1.75 -3.07
N VAL A 45 -2.62 1.74 -1.82
CA VAL A 45 -2.48 2.92 -0.97
C VAL A 45 -1.06 2.95 -0.41
N ASN A 46 -0.37 4.06 -0.61
CA ASN A 46 0.92 4.31 0.04
C ASN A 46 0.67 4.86 1.46
N ILE A 47 1.24 4.19 2.47
CA ILE A 47 1.14 4.60 3.87
C ILE A 47 2.54 4.90 4.39
N THR A 48 2.74 6.07 5.02
CA THR A 48 4.00 6.40 5.66
C THR A 48 3.95 6.10 7.15
N LEU A 49 4.75 5.13 7.58
CA LEU A 49 4.89 4.73 8.98
C LEU A 49 5.98 5.58 9.66
N GLY A 50 5.84 5.78 10.97
CA GLY A 50 6.83 6.50 11.81
C GLY A 50 6.60 8.00 11.99
N LEU A 51 5.60 8.60 11.31
CA LEU A 51 5.21 10.00 11.52
C LEU A 51 4.32 10.18 12.76
N PRO A 52 4.27 11.39 13.36
CA PRO A 52 3.42 11.69 14.51
C PRO A 52 1.92 11.85 14.16
N TYR A 53 1.55 11.72 12.88
CA TYR A 53 0.19 11.80 12.37
C TYR A 53 -0.03 10.77 11.24
N VAL A 54 -1.30 10.50 10.91
CA VAL A 54 -1.67 9.59 9.82
C VAL A 54 -1.37 10.26 8.47
N ARG A 55 -0.61 9.57 7.61
CA ARG A 55 -0.32 10.02 6.25
C ARG A 55 -0.49 8.87 5.25
N THR A 56 -1.47 9.01 4.36
CA THR A 56 -1.68 8.15 3.20
C THR A 56 -1.44 8.95 1.91
N SER A 57 -1.22 8.26 0.80
CA SER A 57 -1.08 8.86 -0.52
C SER A 57 -1.59 7.92 -1.61
N VAL A 58 -1.85 8.49 -2.79
CA VAL A 58 -2.14 7.74 -4.00
C VAL A 58 -0.94 6.88 -4.39
N ASP A 59 -1.20 5.85 -5.17
CA ASP A 59 -0.18 4.92 -5.63
C ASP A 59 0.24 5.19 -7.09
N HIS A 60 -0.40 6.14 -7.79
CA HIS A 60 -0.04 6.53 -9.16
C HIS A 60 0.85 7.78 -9.22
N GLY A 61 1.43 8.03 -10.40
CA GLY A 61 2.16 9.25 -10.72
C GLY A 61 1.24 10.43 -11.10
N THR A 62 1.82 11.44 -11.75
CA THR A 62 1.13 12.69 -12.09
C THR A 62 0.17 12.58 -13.29
N ALA A 63 0.37 11.60 -14.18
CA ALA A 63 -0.45 11.38 -15.38
C ALA A 63 -0.71 12.68 -16.17
N LEU A 64 0.36 13.41 -16.51
CA LEU A 64 0.28 14.74 -17.13
C LEU A 64 -0.44 14.75 -18.47
N ASP A 65 -0.38 13.64 -19.21
CA ASP A 65 -1.03 13.43 -20.51
C ASP A 65 -2.57 13.40 -20.42
N ILE A 66 -3.14 13.18 -19.24
CA ILE A 66 -4.60 13.19 -19.01
C ILE A 66 -5.07 14.38 -18.15
N ALA A 67 -4.17 15.27 -17.76
CA ALA A 67 -4.50 16.43 -16.95
C ALA A 67 -5.47 17.37 -17.69
N GLY A 68 -6.60 17.71 -17.05
CA GLY A 68 -7.65 18.56 -17.66
C GLY A 68 -8.54 17.86 -18.69
N HIS A 69 -8.36 16.57 -18.94
CA HIS A 69 -9.14 15.82 -19.93
C HIS A 69 -10.33 15.04 -19.36
N ASN A 70 -10.59 15.12 -18.05
CA ASN A 70 -11.65 14.36 -17.34
C ASN A 70 -11.54 12.83 -17.55
N ARG A 71 -10.31 12.32 -17.63
CA ARG A 71 -10.00 10.88 -17.84
C ARG A 71 -9.31 10.22 -16.64
N ALA A 72 -9.09 10.95 -15.55
CA ALA A 72 -8.40 10.42 -14.38
C ALA A 72 -9.31 9.48 -13.57
N GLU A 73 -8.80 8.30 -13.26
CA GLU A 73 -9.47 7.36 -12.35
C GLU A 73 -9.23 7.77 -10.88
N VAL A 74 -10.31 7.89 -10.11
CA VAL A 74 -10.26 8.41 -8.73
C VAL A 74 -10.10 7.32 -7.66
N ASN A 75 -10.06 6.05 -8.06
CA ASN A 75 -10.14 4.90 -7.13
C ASN A 75 -8.99 4.85 -6.11
N SER A 76 -7.75 5.11 -6.53
CA SER A 76 -6.60 5.14 -5.61
C SER A 76 -6.72 6.30 -4.61
N LEU A 77 -7.17 7.48 -5.05
CA LEU A 77 -7.40 8.63 -4.17
C LEU A 77 -8.49 8.35 -3.13
N LEU A 78 -9.62 7.78 -3.56
CA LEU A 78 -10.69 7.39 -2.65
C LEU A 78 -10.24 6.32 -1.67
N SER A 79 -9.45 5.35 -2.12
CA SER A 79 -8.87 4.30 -1.27
C SER A 79 -7.92 4.88 -0.23
N ALA A 80 -7.05 5.82 -0.63
CA ALA A 80 -6.13 6.50 0.26
C ALA A 80 -6.85 7.34 1.33
N ALA A 81 -7.91 8.06 0.94
CA ALA A 81 -8.73 8.83 1.87
C ALA A 81 -9.48 7.94 2.87
N ARG A 82 -10.10 6.84 2.40
CA ARG A 82 -10.78 5.87 3.26
C ARG A 82 -9.82 5.20 4.25
N MET A 83 -8.63 4.81 3.80
CA MET A 83 -7.59 4.25 4.68
C MET A 83 -7.17 5.25 5.76
N ALA A 84 -6.98 6.52 5.42
CA ALA A 84 -6.65 7.55 6.41
C ALA A 84 -7.74 7.69 7.48
N LEU A 85 -9.02 7.71 7.08
CA LEU A 85 -10.15 7.74 8.02
C LEU A 85 -10.16 6.53 8.95
N GLN A 86 -9.96 5.32 8.40
CA GLN A 86 -9.90 4.09 9.19
C GLN A 86 -8.75 4.10 10.21
N LEU A 87 -7.54 4.48 9.79
CA LEU A 87 -6.38 4.57 10.68
C LEU A 87 -6.57 5.64 11.76
N SER A 88 -7.19 6.77 11.41
CA SER A 88 -7.46 7.85 12.35
C SER A 88 -8.49 7.42 13.41
N ALA A 89 -9.56 6.74 13.02
CA ALA A 89 -10.55 6.20 13.94
C ALA A 89 -9.94 5.17 14.90
N ARG A 90 -9.08 4.27 14.41
CA ARG A 90 -8.36 3.30 15.26
C ARG A 90 -7.42 4.00 16.25
N ARG A 91 -6.70 5.05 15.83
CA ARG A 91 -5.81 5.81 16.71
C ARG A 91 -6.57 6.52 17.82
N ALA A 92 -7.75 7.08 17.52
CA ALA A 92 -8.60 7.74 18.51
C ALA A 92 -9.15 6.77 19.58
N GLN A 93 -9.41 5.51 19.21
CA GLN A 93 -9.87 4.48 20.14
C GLN A 93 -8.76 3.92 21.04
N ALA A 94 -7.50 4.05 20.62
CA ALA A 94 -6.33 3.56 21.35
C ALA A 94 -5.74 4.59 22.33
N ALA A 95 -6.28 5.81 22.34
CA ALA A 95 -5.91 6.89 23.26
C ALA A 95 -6.88 6.92 24.45
#